data_AF-I3V4J2-F1
#
_entry.id   AF-I3V4J2-F1
#
_cell.length_a   1.000
_cell.length_b   1.000
_cell.length_c   1.000
_cell.angle_alpha   90.00
_cell.angle_beta   90.00
_cell.angle_gamma   90.00
#
_symmetry.space_group_name_H-M   'P 1'
#
loop_
_entity.id
_entity.type
_entity.pdbx_description
1 polymer ?
#
loop_
_entity_poly.entity_id
_entity_poly.type
_entity_poly.pdbx_seq_one_letter_code
_entity_poly.pdbx_strand_id
1 'polypeptide(L)'
;MKITYGQFNYLPFESSWAVFTKAGGLNLIPPHYLISALTGGGGARYWLAKEVGPGKLASALGLSEEAISRCFIDCLTNIPQSSQNACIRHCPQCIAAGYHSVFFLLQIVQRCPWHDEPLVHCRCCSRACLPAGMTITALNEGYHANTRCGHFAFSSTGSVVLCKVTADQWQAYATLGLALQKWFKAAQAINSPLVDYATSLFNPAYLGGSVPSRHEQLINCGLQLALAAIGPFPVPGAIASTPLPPVQVKTTPHLAHDAVFQPDNDNLFALYRCVRHYLYRRYVRAHAACYRYLTALTTRGRHALDSQAACTVSAAFLAWRLALRYDYGEGAAINLAAPSHTILPTTRRQIMALWITLFYSIWSGIERTNASRSAERDRFSVALSSNVPPLTLGNEVVCICGHSQASLLQFTAIHADPRWLASQSAERCQKRPSAAAQSNVQARETVQFWAYQPHPATLLRFWYNPHLKVGLSSPIVAAG
;
A
#
# COMPACT_ATOMS: atom_id res chain seq x y z
N MET A 1 -0.20 -7.79 41.91
CA MET A 1 -1.68 -7.67 41.76
C MET A 1 -2.17 -8.94 41.08
N LYS A 2 -3.08 -9.69 41.70
CA LYS A 2 -3.72 -10.86 41.09
C LYS A 2 -5.14 -10.45 40.67
N ILE A 3 -5.54 -10.76 39.45
CA ILE A 3 -6.85 -10.36 38.89
C ILE A 3 -7.61 -11.59 38.42
N THR A 4 -8.93 -11.56 38.56
CA THR A 4 -9.84 -12.61 38.11
C THR A 4 -9.89 -12.60 36.59
N TYR A 5 -9.38 -13.64 35.96
CA TYR A 5 -9.53 -13.90 34.53
C TYR A 5 -9.88 -15.36 34.32
N GLY A 6 -9.15 -16.28 34.94
CA GLY A 6 -9.39 -17.72 34.85
C GLY A 6 -8.90 -18.30 33.52
N GLN A 7 -8.34 -19.51 33.55
CA GLN A 7 -7.78 -20.16 32.37
C GLN A 7 -8.82 -20.40 31.25
N PHE A 8 -10.09 -20.60 31.62
CA PHE A 8 -11.18 -20.85 30.68
C PHE A 8 -11.57 -19.63 29.84
N ASN A 9 -11.16 -18.41 30.24
CA ASN A 9 -11.46 -17.20 29.49
C ASN A 9 -10.38 -16.83 28.47
N TYR A 10 -9.22 -17.50 28.50
CA TYR A 10 -8.17 -17.31 27.52
C TYR A 10 -8.52 -18.01 26.20
N LEU A 11 -8.42 -17.27 25.11
CA LEU A 11 -8.55 -17.80 23.76
C LEU A 11 -7.24 -17.64 22.98
N PRO A 12 -6.88 -18.60 22.10
CA PRO A 12 -5.66 -18.50 21.30
C PRO A 12 -5.67 -17.24 20.45
N PHE A 13 -4.56 -16.51 20.45
CA PHE A 13 -4.39 -15.27 19.68
C PHE A 13 -5.46 -14.20 19.99
N GLU A 14 -6.06 -14.24 21.18
CA GLU A 14 -6.93 -13.19 21.67
C GLU A 14 -6.16 -11.87 21.78
N SER A 15 -6.73 -10.77 21.30
CA SER A 15 -6.05 -9.47 21.37
C SER A 15 -5.94 -8.97 22.80
N SER A 16 -4.89 -8.19 23.06
CA SER A 16 -4.75 -7.40 24.29
C SER A 16 -6.00 -6.55 24.60
N TRP A 17 -6.67 -6.01 23.58
CA TRP A 17 -7.96 -5.32 23.76
C TRP A 17 -9.01 -6.21 24.45
N ALA A 18 -9.19 -7.44 23.96
CA ALA A 18 -10.14 -8.38 24.54
C ALA A 18 -9.72 -8.80 25.95
N VAL A 19 -8.43 -9.08 26.16
CA VAL A 19 -7.89 -9.43 27.48
C VAL A 19 -8.17 -8.31 28.50
N PHE A 20 -7.85 -7.06 28.16
CA PHE A 20 -8.04 -5.93 29.07
C PHE A 20 -9.51 -5.60 29.33
N THR A 21 -10.38 -5.72 28.32
CA THR A 21 -11.82 -5.48 28.49
C THR A 21 -12.48 -6.57 29.34
N LYS A 22 -12.18 -7.85 29.09
CA LYS A 22 -12.64 -8.98 29.91
C LYS A 22 -12.13 -8.91 31.34
N ALA A 23 -10.82 -8.72 31.53
CA ALA A 23 -10.24 -8.58 32.85
C ALA A 23 -10.84 -7.38 33.60
N GLY A 24 -11.03 -6.25 32.91
CA GLY A 24 -11.65 -5.08 33.50
C GLY A 24 -13.09 -5.32 33.94
N GLY A 25 -13.91 -5.94 33.09
CA GLY A 25 -15.29 -6.29 33.41
C GLY A 25 -15.40 -7.28 34.57
N LEU A 26 -14.58 -8.34 34.57
CA LEU A 26 -14.56 -9.37 35.61
C LEU A 26 -14.13 -8.87 36.99
N ASN A 27 -13.27 -7.85 37.03
CA ASN A 27 -12.75 -7.30 38.28
C ASN A 27 -13.42 -5.98 38.66
N LEU A 28 -14.41 -5.52 37.88
CA LEU A 28 -15.06 -4.22 38.05
C LEU A 28 -14.06 -3.04 38.04
N ILE A 29 -12.99 -3.16 37.25
CA ILE A 29 -11.94 -2.15 37.09
C ILE A 29 -11.95 -1.67 35.64
N PRO A 30 -12.10 -0.37 35.36
CA PRO A 30 -11.99 0.13 33.99
C PRO A 30 -10.62 -0.20 33.38
N PRO A 31 -10.52 -0.61 32.09
CA PRO A 31 -9.29 -1.19 31.58
C PRO A 31 -8.08 -0.24 31.62
N HIS A 32 -8.30 1.07 31.50
CA HIS A 32 -7.23 2.08 31.59
C HIS A 32 -6.57 2.15 32.97
N TYR A 33 -7.30 1.84 34.06
CA TYR A 33 -6.71 1.73 35.40
C TYR A 33 -5.88 0.46 35.52
N LEU A 34 -6.36 -0.66 34.96
CA LEU A 34 -5.62 -1.91 34.92
C LEU A 34 -4.29 -1.77 34.17
N ILE A 35 -4.31 -1.10 33.01
CA ILE A 35 -3.11 -0.79 32.23
C ILE A 35 -2.16 0.08 33.07
N SER A 36 -2.65 1.19 33.63
CA SER A 36 -1.83 2.10 34.44
C SER A 36 -1.17 1.40 35.65
N ALA A 37 -1.90 0.47 36.30
CA ALA A 37 -1.38 -0.29 37.42
C ALA A 37 -0.25 -1.26 37.03
N LEU A 38 -0.30 -1.83 35.82
CA LEU A 38 0.74 -2.74 35.31
C LEU A 38 1.98 -1.99 34.84
N THR A 39 1.79 -0.82 34.24
CA THR A 39 2.86 -0.02 33.62
C THR A 39 3.48 1.02 34.55
N GLY A 40 2.87 1.29 35.70
CA GLY A 40 3.37 2.28 36.67
C GLY A 40 3.08 3.73 36.26
N GLY A 41 2.14 3.95 35.35
CA GLY A 41 1.79 5.29 34.86
C GLY A 41 0.78 5.25 33.71
N GLY A 42 0.11 6.39 33.45
CA GLY A 42 -0.82 6.54 32.34
C GLY A 42 -0.11 6.67 30.98
N GLY A 43 -0.80 6.28 29.91
CA GLY A 43 -0.34 6.52 28.53
C GLY A 43 0.36 5.34 27.84
N ALA A 44 0.49 4.18 28.50
CA ALA A 44 0.98 2.98 27.85
C ALA A 44 0.05 2.50 26.72
N ARG A 45 0.65 2.11 25.59
CA ARG A 45 -0.04 1.50 24.45
C ARG A 45 -0.33 0.05 24.78
N TYR A 46 -1.58 -0.21 25.19
CA TYR A 46 -2.02 -1.54 25.64
C TYR A 46 -1.84 -2.65 24.60
N TRP A 47 -1.65 -2.32 23.32
CA TRP A 47 -1.43 -3.28 22.25
C TRP A 47 0.05 -3.65 22.04
N LEU A 48 0.97 -3.05 22.80
CA LEU A 48 2.41 -3.33 22.73
C LEU A 48 2.92 -4.03 23.99
N ALA A 49 3.48 -5.23 23.81
CA ALA A 49 4.05 -6.03 24.88
C ALA A 49 5.20 -5.30 25.57
N LYS A 50 6.05 -4.59 24.81
CA LYS A 50 7.20 -3.86 25.36
C LYS A 50 6.83 -2.76 26.37
N GLU A 51 5.60 -2.23 26.30
CA GLU A 51 5.13 -1.20 27.22
C GLU A 51 4.37 -1.78 28.40
N VAL A 52 3.58 -2.83 28.17
CA VAL A 52 2.79 -3.47 29.23
C VAL A 52 3.63 -4.40 30.10
N GLY A 53 4.58 -5.11 29.51
CA GLY A 53 5.35 -6.18 30.15
C GLY A 53 4.55 -7.49 30.22
N PRO A 54 4.73 -8.43 29.27
CA PRO A 54 3.93 -9.66 29.19
C PRO A 54 4.03 -10.53 30.45
N GLY A 55 5.22 -10.65 31.05
CA GLY A 55 5.41 -11.37 32.32
C GLY A 55 4.59 -10.81 33.49
N LYS A 56 4.44 -9.48 33.60
CA LYS A 56 3.62 -8.85 34.65
C LYS A 56 2.14 -9.16 34.45
N LEU A 57 1.66 -9.03 33.21
CA LEU A 57 0.27 -9.33 32.87
C LEU A 57 -0.04 -10.83 33.02
N ALA A 58 0.87 -11.71 32.61
CA ALA A 58 0.77 -13.16 32.78
C ALA A 58 0.67 -13.56 34.25
N SER A 59 1.55 -13.02 35.10
CA SER A 59 1.50 -13.21 36.55
C SER A 59 0.18 -12.73 37.16
N ALA A 60 -0.32 -11.57 36.73
CA ALA A 60 -1.59 -11.02 37.22
C ALA A 60 -2.79 -11.90 36.85
N LEU A 61 -2.83 -12.40 35.61
CA LEU A 61 -3.94 -13.20 35.07
C LEU A 61 -3.86 -14.70 35.44
N GLY A 62 -2.70 -15.18 35.91
CA GLY A 62 -2.47 -16.61 36.15
C GLY A 62 -2.34 -17.42 34.85
N LEU A 63 -1.75 -16.82 33.82
CA LEU A 63 -1.52 -17.42 32.49
C LEU A 63 -0.02 -17.55 32.20
N SER A 64 0.34 -18.32 31.18
CA SER A 64 1.74 -18.38 30.74
C SER A 64 2.16 -17.11 29.99
N GLU A 65 3.43 -16.74 30.10
CA GLU A 65 3.96 -15.58 29.38
C GLU A 65 3.87 -15.74 27.87
N GLU A 66 4.00 -16.97 27.35
CA GLU A 66 3.83 -17.27 25.93
C GLU A 66 2.39 -16.99 25.45
N ALA A 67 1.40 -17.43 26.23
CA ALA A 67 -0.02 -17.22 25.92
C ALA A 67 -0.35 -15.72 25.85
N ILE A 68 0.20 -14.95 26.79
CA ILE A 68 0.02 -13.49 26.86
C ILE A 68 0.81 -12.74 25.80
N SER A 69 2.01 -13.19 25.46
CA SER A 69 2.82 -12.56 24.40
C SER A 69 2.07 -12.58 23.07
N ARG A 70 1.33 -13.67 22.76
CA ARG A 70 0.50 -13.76 21.55
C ARG A 70 -0.69 -12.79 21.52
N CYS A 71 -1.01 -12.10 22.61
CA CYS A 71 -2.06 -11.08 22.65
C CYS A 71 -1.61 -9.72 22.11
N PHE A 72 -0.30 -9.50 21.98
CA PHE A 72 0.28 -8.23 21.58
C PHE A 72 0.77 -8.27 20.15
N ILE A 73 0.59 -7.15 19.44
CA ILE A 73 0.84 -7.13 18.01
C ILE A 73 2.35 -7.07 17.68
N ASP A 74 3.14 -6.44 18.55
CA ASP A 74 4.60 -6.34 18.43
C ASP A 74 5.32 -7.66 18.73
N CYS A 75 4.62 -8.67 19.28
CA CYS A 75 5.11 -10.04 19.38
C CYS A 75 4.82 -10.88 18.11
N LEU A 76 4.04 -10.35 17.17
CA LEU A 76 3.71 -11.02 15.90
C LEU A 76 4.41 -10.39 14.71
N THR A 77 4.57 -9.07 14.70
CA THR A 77 5.22 -8.31 13.63
C THR A 77 5.90 -7.05 14.16
N ASN A 78 6.79 -6.45 13.39
CA ASN A 78 7.59 -5.29 13.80
C ASN A 78 6.77 -4.02 13.65
N ILE A 79 6.03 -3.61 14.69
CA ILE A 79 5.21 -2.40 14.62
C ILE A 79 6.09 -1.14 14.72
N PRO A 80 6.05 -0.23 13.71
CA PRO A 80 6.70 1.07 13.81
C PRO A 80 6.23 1.78 15.06
N GLN A 81 7.10 2.53 15.72
CA GLN A 81 6.75 3.27 16.94
C GLN A 81 5.86 4.49 16.66
N SER A 82 4.91 4.41 15.72
CA SER A 82 4.00 5.51 15.45
C SER A 82 3.06 5.74 16.66
N SER A 83 2.70 7.01 16.86
CA SER A 83 1.93 7.54 17.99
C SER A 83 0.41 7.28 17.88
N GLN A 84 -0.01 6.33 17.06
CA GLN A 84 -1.43 6.18 16.70
C GLN A 84 -2.17 5.21 17.61
N ASN A 85 -3.41 5.58 17.96
CA ASN A 85 -4.32 4.73 18.71
C ASN A 85 -4.79 3.52 17.91
N ALA A 86 -5.04 2.40 18.60
CA ALA A 86 -5.62 1.19 18.02
C ALA A 86 -7.00 1.42 17.40
N CYS A 87 -7.11 1.12 16.11
CA CYS A 87 -8.39 0.98 15.43
C CYS A 87 -8.91 -0.44 15.61
N ILE A 88 -9.95 -0.60 16.42
CA ILE A 88 -10.55 -1.90 16.69
C ILE A 88 -11.57 -2.22 15.59
N ARG A 89 -11.42 -3.40 14.98
CA ARG A 89 -12.34 -3.97 13.99
C ARG A 89 -12.78 -5.35 14.43
N HIS A 90 -14.01 -5.73 14.07
CA HIS A 90 -14.62 -6.97 14.52
C HIS A 90 -15.10 -7.81 13.35
N CYS A 91 -15.03 -9.12 13.52
CA CYS A 91 -15.92 -10.04 12.82
C CYS A 91 -17.21 -10.18 13.65
N PRO A 92 -18.41 -10.04 13.05
CA PRO A 92 -19.69 -10.18 13.78
C PRO A 92 -19.82 -11.53 14.50
N GLN A 93 -19.36 -12.61 13.88
CA GLN A 93 -19.43 -13.95 14.47
C GLN A 93 -18.44 -14.13 15.63
N CYS A 94 -17.19 -13.67 15.46
CA CYS A 94 -16.20 -13.72 16.55
C CYS A 94 -16.64 -12.92 17.78
N ILE A 95 -17.13 -11.69 17.57
CA ILE A 95 -17.49 -10.82 18.70
C ILE A 95 -18.74 -11.34 19.43
N ALA A 96 -19.71 -11.93 18.70
CA ALA A 96 -20.85 -12.61 19.30
C ALA A 96 -20.45 -13.82 20.15
N ALA A 97 -19.33 -14.46 19.82
CA ALA A 97 -18.73 -15.54 20.60
C ALA A 97 -17.86 -15.04 21.78
N GLY A 98 -17.73 -13.72 21.98
CA GLY A 98 -16.86 -13.13 22.99
C GLY A 98 -15.37 -13.18 22.62
N TYR A 99 -15.04 -13.26 21.32
CA TYR A 99 -13.67 -13.32 20.82
C TYR A 99 -13.30 -12.11 19.97
N HIS A 100 -12.08 -11.62 20.16
CA HIS A 100 -11.44 -10.68 19.25
C HIS A 100 -9.99 -11.08 19.09
N SER A 101 -9.53 -11.27 17.85
CA SER A 101 -8.15 -11.67 17.61
C SER A 101 -7.19 -10.49 17.47
N VAL A 102 -5.94 -10.70 17.90
CA VAL A 102 -4.82 -9.80 17.66
C VAL A 102 -4.60 -9.50 16.17
N PHE A 103 -4.89 -10.44 15.25
CA PHE A 103 -4.71 -10.23 13.81
C PHE A 103 -5.65 -9.16 13.23
N PHE A 104 -6.78 -8.87 13.89
CA PHE A 104 -7.71 -7.81 13.48
C PHE A 104 -7.11 -6.40 13.61
N LEU A 105 -5.98 -6.26 14.31
CA LEU A 105 -5.25 -5.01 14.45
C LEU A 105 -4.42 -4.67 13.19
N LEU A 106 -4.16 -5.64 12.31
CA LEU A 106 -3.32 -5.48 11.12
C LEU A 106 -4.13 -4.99 9.91
N GLN A 107 -3.74 -3.86 9.33
CA GLN A 107 -4.44 -3.24 8.20
C GLN A 107 -4.58 -4.19 7.01
N ILE A 108 -3.60 -5.07 6.75
CA ILE A 108 -3.68 -5.99 5.61
C ILE A 108 -4.76 -7.07 5.76
N VAL A 109 -5.15 -7.41 6.99
CA VAL A 109 -6.23 -8.36 7.25
C VAL A 109 -7.55 -7.61 7.11
N GLN A 110 -8.29 -7.91 6.04
CA GLN A 110 -9.54 -7.25 5.68
C GLN A 110 -10.76 -8.13 5.97
N ARG A 111 -10.58 -9.45 5.91
CA ARG A 111 -11.61 -10.44 6.24
C ARG A 111 -11.14 -11.33 7.39
N CYS A 112 -12.10 -11.84 8.13
CA CYS A 112 -11.89 -12.69 9.29
C CYS A 112 -11.21 -14.01 8.88
N PRO A 113 -10.05 -14.36 9.45
CA PRO A 113 -9.39 -15.64 9.16
C PRO A 113 -10.24 -16.88 9.45
N TRP A 114 -11.21 -16.78 10.37
CA TRP A 114 -12.02 -17.91 10.83
C TRP A 114 -13.37 -18.04 10.15
N HIS A 115 -13.98 -16.93 9.76
CA HIS A 115 -15.36 -16.89 9.26
C HIS A 115 -15.47 -16.31 7.85
N ASP A 116 -14.35 -15.84 7.27
CA ASP A 116 -14.29 -15.13 6.00
C ASP A 116 -15.23 -13.89 5.91
N GLU A 117 -15.63 -13.31 7.04
CA GLU A 117 -16.47 -12.11 7.05
C GLU A 117 -15.64 -10.82 6.98
N PRO A 118 -16.08 -9.76 6.28
CA PRO A 118 -15.45 -8.44 6.34
C PRO A 118 -15.31 -7.93 7.78
N LEU A 119 -14.14 -7.37 8.10
CA LEU A 119 -13.90 -6.77 9.41
C LEU A 119 -14.51 -5.37 9.50
N VAL A 120 -15.38 -5.16 10.49
CA VAL A 120 -16.12 -3.90 10.67
C VAL A 120 -15.49 -3.05 11.76
N HIS A 121 -15.15 -1.80 11.45
CA HIS A 121 -14.60 -0.85 12.43
C HIS A 121 -15.62 -0.45 13.50
N CYS A 122 -15.18 -0.37 14.76
CA CYS A 122 -15.96 0.18 15.85
C CYS A 122 -15.23 1.28 16.62
N ARG A 123 -15.75 2.51 16.53
CA ARG A 123 -15.21 3.68 17.23
C ARG A 123 -15.31 3.55 18.75
N CYS A 124 -16.38 2.95 19.27
CA CYS A 124 -16.57 2.74 20.71
C CYS A 124 -15.55 1.75 21.27
N CYS A 125 -15.35 0.60 20.62
CA CYS A 125 -14.35 -0.37 21.04
C CYS A 125 -12.93 0.18 20.97
N SER A 126 -12.62 1.00 19.95
CA SER A 126 -11.32 1.68 19.81
C SER A 126 -11.00 2.60 20.99
N ARG A 127 -12.02 3.04 21.73
CA ARG A 127 -11.89 3.86 22.94
C ARG A 127 -12.03 3.05 24.24
N ALA A 128 -12.35 1.76 24.19
CA ALA A 128 -12.71 0.98 25.40
C ALA A 128 -11.59 0.94 26.46
N CYS A 129 -10.33 0.92 26.03
CA CYS A 129 -9.17 0.94 26.91
C CYS A 129 -8.68 2.36 27.26
N LEU A 130 -9.38 3.40 26.84
CA LEU A 130 -9.11 4.80 27.19
C LEU A 130 -10.03 5.24 28.37
N PRO A 131 -9.74 6.38 29.01
CA PRO A 131 -10.65 6.97 30.00
C PRO A 131 -12.06 7.16 29.42
N ALA A 132 -13.08 6.82 30.21
CA ALA A 132 -14.51 6.84 29.84
C ALA A 132 -14.92 5.92 28.66
N GLY A 133 -14.07 4.96 28.27
CA GLY A 133 -14.35 4.00 27.20
C GLY A 133 -15.35 2.91 27.57
N MET A 134 -15.00 2.12 28.59
CA MET A 134 -15.86 1.09 29.19
C MET A 134 -16.54 1.67 30.44
N THR A 135 -17.84 1.44 30.58
CA THR A 135 -18.64 1.86 31.73
C THR A 135 -18.89 0.67 32.64
N ILE A 136 -18.84 0.93 33.95
CA ILE A 136 -19.17 -0.05 34.99
C ILE A 136 -20.24 0.61 35.87
N THR A 137 -21.38 -0.05 35.98
CA THR A 137 -22.57 0.47 36.65
C THR A 137 -23.01 -0.50 37.72
N ALA A 138 -23.19 0.00 38.94
CA ALA A 138 -23.83 -0.74 40.02
C ALA A 138 -25.35 -0.78 39.79
N LEU A 139 -25.95 -1.95 39.97
CA LEU A 139 -27.38 -2.21 39.93
C LEU A 139 -27.83 -2.78 41.28
N ASN A 140 -29.14 -2.79 41.53
CA ASN A 140 -29.70 -3.31 42.78
C ASN A 140 -29.30 -4.77 43.07
N GLU A 141 -29.09 -5.58 42.04
CA GLU A 141 -28.75 -7.01 42.17
C GLU A 141 -27.32 -7.35 41.68
N GLY A 142 -26.47 -6.35 41.41
CA GLY A 142 -25.11 -6.63 40.95
C GLY A 142 -24.43 -5.49 40.20
N TYR A 143 -23.62 -5.84 39.20
CA TYR A 143 -22.87 -4.88 38.40
C TYR A 143 -22.94 -5.24 36.92
N HIS A 144 -22.99 -4.21 36.09
CA HIS A 144 -22.88 -4.32 34.64
C HIS A 144 -21.64 -3.58 34.17
N ALA A 145 -20.80 -4.26 33.37
CA ALA A 145 -19.70 -3.65 32.66
C ALA A 145 -19.96 -3.75 31.16
N ASN A 146 -19.94 -2.64 30.43
CA ASN A 146 -20.22 -2.64 29.00
C ASN A 146 -19.45 -1.57 28.23
N THR A 147 -19.27 -1.82 26.95
CA THR A 147 -18.93 -0.76 26.00
C THR A 147 -20.21 -0.12 25.47
N ARG A 148 -20.15 1.15 25.08
CA ARG A 148 -21.33 1.88 24.55
C ARG A 148 -21.96 1.23 23.31
N CYS A 149 -21.19 0.48 22.53
CA CYS A 149 -21.68 -0.24 21.36
C CYS A 149 -22.25 -1.63 21.68
N GLY A 150 -22.15 -2.11 22.92
CA GLY A 150 -22.62 -3.45 23.30
C GLY A 150 -21.75 -4.62 22.83
N HIS A 151 -20.67 -4.38 22.09
CA HIS A 151 -19.74 -5.44 21.66
C HIS A 151 -19.00 -6.13 22.82
N PHE A 152 -18.98 -5.51 23.99
CA PHE A 152 -18.60 -6.16 25.23
C PHE A 152 -19.66 -5.82 26.27
N ALA A 153 -20.20 -6.86 26.92
CA ALA A 153 -21.13 -6.73 28.02
C ALA A 153 -20.90 -7.88 29.01
N PHE A 154 -20.84 -7.52 30.29
CA PHE A 154 -20.72 -8.43 31.42
C PHE A 154 -21.75 -8.03 32.47
N SER A 155 -22.44 -9.01 33.03
CA SER A 155 -23.41 -8.83 34.10
C SER A 155 -23.14 -9.85 35.20
N SER A 156 -23.04 -9.40 36.45
CA SER A 156 -22.82 -10.30 37.59
C SER A 156 -24.05 -11.11 37.99
N THR A 157 -25.24 -10.85 37.42
CA THR A 157 -26.50 -11.54 37.77
C THR A 157 -26.80 -12.78 36.93
N GLY A 158 -25.85 -13.24 36.09
CA GLY A 158 -25.91 -14.58 35.49
C GLY A 158 -26.04 -14.64 33.96
N SER A 159 -26.11 -13.51 33.24
CA SER A 159 -25.99 -13.49 31.77
C SER A 159 -24.57 -13.16 31.35
N VAL A 160 -23.66 -14.14 31.47
CA VAL A 160 -22.24 -13.95 31.16
C VAL A 160 -21.87 -14.69 29.88
N VAL A 161 -21.76 -13.96 28.78
CA VAL A 161 -21.17 -14.46 27.54
C VAL A 161 -19.74 -13.93 27.43
N LEU A 162 -18.83 -14.43 28.28
CA LEU A 162 -17.41 -14.07 28.17
C LEU A 162 -16.71 -14.86 27.06
N CYS A 163 -17.17 -16.09 26.84
CA CYS A 163 -16.66 -16.98 25.82
C CYS A 163 -17.75 -18.02 25.47
N LYS A 164 -18.16 -18.07 24.20
CA LYS A 164 -19.05 -19.10 23.63
C LYS A 164 -18.30 -20.02 22.66
N VAL A 165 -16.97 -19.97 22.69
CA VAL A 165 -16.12 -20.72 21.77
C VAL A 165 -16.13 -22.19 22.18
N THR A 166 -16.48 -23.08 21.24
CA THR A 166 -16.43 -24.52 21.45
C THR A 166 -14.98 -25.02 21.49
N ALA A 167 -14.75 -26.24 22.00
CA ALA A 167 -13.41 -26.84 21.98
C ALA A 167 -12.84 -26.94 20.56
N ASP A 168 -13.67 -27.29 19.57
CA ASP A 168 -13.27 -27.36 18.16
C ASP A 168 -12.88 -25.99 17.61
N GLN A 169 -13.65 -24.94 17.92
CA GLN A 169 -13.31 -23.58 17.53
C GLN A 169 -12.02 -23.11 18.19
N TRP A 170 -11.81 -23.45 19.48
CA TRP A 170 -10.58 -23.14 20.20
C TRP A 170 -9.38 -23.78 19.49
N GLN A 171 -9.47 -25.06 19.13
CA GLN A 171 -8.41 -25.76 18.43
C GLN A 171 -8.15 -25.17 17.03
N ALA A 172 -9.22 -24.82 16.31
CA ALA A 172 -9.11 -24.14 15.02
C ALA A 172 -8.41 -22.78 15.15
N TYR A 173 -8.72 -22.01 16.19
CA TYR A 173 -8.07 -20.72 16.47
C TYR A 173 -6.58 -20.89 16.76
N ALA A 174 -6.22 -21.90 17.56
CA ALA A 174 -4.83 -22.21 17.88
C ALA A 174 -4.03 -22.62 16.63
N THR A 175 -4.53 -23.61 15.88
CA THR A 175 -3.85 -24.14 14.69
C THR A 175 -3.68 -23.07 13.62
N LEU A 176 -4.74 -22.33 13.29
CA LEU A 176 -4.67 -21.29 12.27
C LEU A 176 -3.83 -20.11 12.72
N GLY A 177 -3.96 -19.68 13.98
CA GLY A 177 -3.18 -18.57 14.51
C GLY A 177 -1.67 -18.85 14.51
N LEU A 178 -1.26 -20.09 14.80
CA LEU A 178 0.14 -20.50 14.69
C LEU A 178 0.65 -20.44 13.24
N ALA A 179 -0.17 -20.86 12.26
CA ALA A 179 0.18 -20.74 10.85
C ALA A 179 0.33 -19.27 10.42
N LEU A 180 -0.58 -18.40 10.85
CA LEU A 180 -0.49 -16.95 10.61
C LEU A 180 0.76 -16.35 11.26
N GLN A 181 1.04 -16.66 12.53
CA GLN A 181 2.24 -16.20 13.22
C GLN A 181 3.53 -16.65 12.49
N LYS A 182 3.58 -17.90 12.04
CA LYS A 182 4.71 -18.43 11.25
C LYS A 182 4.89 -17.63 9.95
N TRP A 183 3.80 -17.34 9.24
CA TRP A 183 3.86 -16.55 8.01
C TRP A 183 4.37 -15.13 8.25
N PHE A 184 3.89 -14.44 9.30
CA PHE A 184 4.39 -13.09 9.64
C PHE A 184 5.87 -13.09 10.02
N LYS A 185 6.33 -14.07 10.80
CA LYS A 185 7.76 -14.22 11.12
C LYS A 185 8.61 -14.46 9.86
N ALA A 186 8.13 -15.28 8.93
CA ALA A 186 8.80 -15.49 7.65
C ALA A 186 8.85 -14.20 6.81
N ALA A 187 7.78 -13.40 6.82
CA ALA A 187 7.72 -12.11 6.14
C ALA A 187 8.76 -11.12 6.69
N GLN A 188 8.87 -11.03 8.01
CA GLN A 188 9.89 -10.19 8.65
C GLN A 188 11.33 -10.65 8.31
N ALA A 189 11.55 -11.96 8.19
CA ALA A 189 12.86 -12.51 7.85
C ALA A 189 13.35 -12.13 6.44
N ILE A 190 12.47 -11.61 5.56
CA ILE A 190 12.86 -11.07 4.25
C ILE A 190 13.77 -9.84 4.39
N ASN A 191 13.71 -9.12 5.54
CA ASN A 191 14.47 -7.87 5.78
C ASN A 191 14.24 -6.83 4.68
N SER A 192 13.00 -6.74 4.19
CA SER A 192 12.61 -5.76 3.18
C SER A 192 11.78 -4.66 3.84
N PRO A 193 12.19 -3.38 3.75
CA PRO A 193 11.43 -2.27 4.30
C PRO A 193 9.99 -2.21 3.78
N LEU A 194 9.75 -2.71 2.57
CA LEU A 194 8.41 -2.82 1.99
C LEU A 194 7.56 -3.90 2.65
N VAL A 195 8.14 -5.07 2.85
CA VAL A 195 7.45 -6.19 3.52
C VAL A 195 7.16 -5.80 4.95
N ASP A 196 8.14 -5.23 5.64
CA ASP A 196 7.97 -4.69 6.99
C ASP A 196 6.85 -3.66 6.99
N TYR A 197 6.88 -2.67 6.10
CA TYR A 197 5.81 -1.68 6.00
C TYR A 197 4.45 -2.32 5.78
N ALA A 198 4.29 -3.20 4.79
CA ALA A 198 3.01 -3.83 4.51
C ALA A 198 2.50 -4.69 5.68
N THR A 199 3.38 -5.49 6.30
CA THR A 199 2.99 -6.46 7.34
C THR A 199 2.91 -5.85 8.74
N SER A 200 3.46 -4.65 8.95
CA SER A 200 3.44 -3.95 10.23
C SER A 200 2.45 -2.81 10.33
N LEU A 201 1.74 -2.51 9.23
CA LEU A 201 0.78 -1.44 9.23
C LEU A 201 -0.37 -1.77 10.17
N PHE A 202 -0.32 -1.10 11.31
CA PHE A 202 -1.37 -1.03 12.28
C PHE A 202 -2.50 -0.17 11.72
N ASN A 203 -3.75 -0.64 11.82
CA ASN A 203 -4.85 0.12 11.26
C ASN A 203 -5.00 1.47 12.03
N PRO A 204 -4.77 2.63 11.39
CA PRO A 204 -4.90 3.92 12.07
C PRO A 204 -6.36 4.20 12.39
N ALA A 205 -6.64 4.72 13.58
CA ALA A 205 -7.99 5.16 13.98
C ALA A 205 -8.54 6.35 13.14
N TYR A 206 -7.77 6.86 12.18
CA TYR A 206 -8.14 8.01 11.35
C TYR A 206 -7.55 7.93 9.94
N LEU A 207 -8.22 7.21 9.05
CA LEU A 207 -8.22 7.50 7.61
C LEU A 207 -9.68 7.59 7.16
N GLY A 208 -10.40 8.58 7.71
CA GLY A 208 -11.72 9.00 7.21
C GLY A 208 -11.64 9.84 5.93
N GLY A 209 -10.45 9.97 5.33
CA GLY A 209 -10.25 10.42 3.96
C GLY A 209 -9.82 9.22 3.11
N SER A 210 -10.07 9.28 1.79
CA SER A 210 -9.53 8.31 0.85
C SER A 210 -8.05 8.07 1.16
N VAL A 211 -7.68 6.84 1.53
CA VAL A 211 -6.29 6.45 1.70
C VAL A 211 -5.57 6.90 0.42
N PRO A 212 -4.48 7.69 0.49
CA PRO A 212 -3.79 8.09 -0.72
C PRO A 212 -3.46 6.83 -1.51
N SER A 213 -3.80 6.79 -2.81
CA SER A 213 -3.63 5.59 -3.67
C SER A 213 -2.23 4.96 -3.55
N ARG A 214 -1.24 5.78 -3.22
CA ARG A 214 0.14 5.39 -2.98
C ARG A 214 0.33 4.47 -1.76
N HIS A 215 -0.35 4.71 -0.65
CA HIS A 215 -0.24 3.87 0.56
C HIS A 215 -0.73 2.45 0.29
N GLU A 216 -1.88 2.32 -0.39
CA GLU A 216 -2.41 1.04 -0.84
C GLU A 216 -1.46 0.33 -1.80
N GLN A 217 -0.78 1.08 -2.68
CA GLN A 217 0.23 0.51 -3.58
C GLN A 217 1.47 0.01 -2.82
N LEU A 218 1.97 0.77 -1.84
CA LEU A 218 3.09 0.33 -0.99
C LEU A 218 2.76 -0.97 -0.26
N ILE A 219 1.57 -1.02 0.35
CA ILE A 219 1.06 -2.24 0.98
C ILE A 219 1.05 -3.38 -0.03
N ASN A 220 0.43 -3.16 -1.20
CA ASN A 220 0.29 -4.21 -2.21
C ASN A 220 1.65 -4.70 -2.73
N CYS A 221 2.62 -3.80 -2.96
CA CYS A 221 3.98 -4.15 -3.34
C CYS A 221 4.67 -5.01 -2.27
N GLY A 222 4.65 -4.57 -1.00
CA GLY A 222 5.25 -5.33 0.09
C GLY A 222 4.59 -6.70 0.28
N LEU A 223 3.27 -6.76 0.14
CA LEU A 223 2.51 -8.00 0.24
C LEU A 223 2.83 -8.96 -0.91
N GLN A 224 2.88 -8.49 -2.15
CA GLN A 224 3.26 -9.31 -3.31
C GLN A 224 4.69 -9.83 -3.21
N LEU A 225 5.63 -9.03 -2.69
CA LEU A 225 7.00 -9.50 -2.41
C LEU A 225 7.02 -10.61 -1.36
N ALA A 226 6.24 -10.47 -0.28
CA ALA A 226 6.13 -11.50 0.75
C ALA A 226 5.51 -12.79 0.17
N LEU A 227 4.41 -12.66 -0.58
CA LEU A 227 3.72 -13.79 -1.21
C LEU A 227 4.62 -14.53 -2.21
N ALA A 228 5.41 -13.80 -3.00
CA ALA A 228 6.34 -14.40 -3.96
C ALA A 228 7.50 -15.14 -3.28
N ALA A 229 7.98 -14.63 -2.13
CA ALA A 229 9.13 -15.21 -1.43
C ALA A 229 8.76 -16.37 -0.50
N ILE A 230 7.59 -16.32 0.15
CA ILE A 230 7.19 -17.25 1.21
C ILE A 230 6.11 -18.23 0.74
N GLY A 231 5.36 -17.85 -0.30
CA GLY A 231 4.16 -18.55 -0.73
C GLY A 231 2.88 -17.87 -0.25
N PRO A 232 1.72 -18.50 -0.52
CA PRO A 232 0.41 -17.89 -0.29
C PRO A 232 0.18 -17.62 1.20
N PHE A 233 -0.65 -16.61 1.47
CA PHE A 233 -1.11 -16.35 2.84
C PHE A 233 -1.98 -17.52 3.34
N PRO A 234 -1.87 -17.94 4.62
CA PRO A 234 -2.53 -19.14 5.12
C PRO A 234 -4.06 -19.16 4.96
N VAL A 235 -4.70 -17.99 4.85
CA VAL A 235 -6.13 -17.86 4.61
C VAL A 235 -6.40 -17.11 3.31
N PRO A 236 -6.82 -17.82 2.25
CA PRO A 236 -7.23 -17.18 1.00
C PRO A 236 -8.30 -16.11 1.25
N GLY A 237 -8.17 -14.95 0.60
CA GLY A 237 -9.15 -13.86 0.71
C GLY A 237 -9.06 -13.00 1.98
N ALA A 238 -8.42 -13.47 3.05
CA ALA A 238 -8.27 -12.68 4.29
C ALA A 238 -7.50 -11.37 4.08
N ILE A 239 -6.56 -11.38 3.14
CA ILE A 239 -5.80 -10.22 2.69
C ILE A 239 -6.23 -9.82 1.28
N ALA A 240 -6.33 -8.52 1.02
CA ALA A 240 -6.54 -8.01 -0.33
C ALA A 240 -5.17 -7.76 -0.98
N SER A 241 -4.93 -8.38 -2.13
CA SER A 241 -3.75 -8.12 -2.94
C SER A 241 -4.11 -8.14 -4.41
N THR A 242 -3.60 -7.17 -5.15
CA THR A 242 -3.73 -7.09 -6.61
C THR A 242 -2.44 -7.64 -7.22
N PRO A 243 -2.52 -8.63 -8.12
CA PRO A 243 -1.35 -9.14 -8.81
C PRO A 243 -0.56 -8.00 -9.44
N LEU A 244 0.75 -7.97 -9.18
CA LEU A 244 1.67 -7.05 -9.84
C LEU A 244 2.43 -7.80 -10.94
N PRO A 245 2.83 -7.12 -12.04
CA PRO A 245 3.84 -7.68 -12.92
C PRO A 245 5.09 -8.02 -12.10
N PRO A 246 5.92 -8.99 -12.53
CA PRO A 246 7.15 -9.34 -11.82
C PRO A 246 7.92 -8.08 -11.43
N VAL A 247 8.22 -7.92 -10.15
CA VAL A 247 8.82 -6.70 -9.60
C VAL A 247 10.30 -6.95 -9.33
N GLN A 248 11.15 -5.99 -9.67
CA GLN A 248 12.53 -5.95 -9.22
C GLN A 248 12.72 -4.89 -8.14
N VAL A 249 13.34 -5.30 -7.04
CA VAL A 249 13.76 -4.42 -5.95
C VAL A 249 15.25 -4.12 -6.14
N LYS A 250 15.59 -2.84 -6.26
CA LYS A 250 16.97 -2.39 -6.37
C LYS A 250 17.31 -1.44 -5.23
N THR A 251 18.07 -1.96 -4.26
CA THR A 251 18.60 -1.17 -3.16
C THR A 251 19.97 -0.60 -3.54
N THR A 252 20.11 0.71 -3.40
CA THR A 252 21.35 1.44 -3.62
C THR A 252 21.83 1.98 -2.27
N PRO A 253 22.84 1.36 -1.65
CA PRO A 253 23.44 1.89 -0.44
C PRO A 253 24.15 3.21 -0.76
N HIS A 254 23.99 4.21 0.10
CA HIS A 254 24.87 5.37 0.16
C HIS A 254 26.19 4.88 0.75
N LEU A 255 27.25 4.97 -0.03
CA LEU A 255 28.59 4.73 0.49
C LEU A 255 29.02 5.99 1.24
N ALA A 256 29.67 5.87 2.40
CA ALA A 256 30.13 7.03 3.16
C ALA A 256 31.07 7.96 2.36
N HIS A 257 31.66 7.44 1.28
CA HIS A 257 32.51 8.17 0.34
C HIS A 257 31.76 8.82 -0.84
N ASP A 258 30.45 8.59 -1.00
CA ASP A 258 29.66 9.32 -1.99
C ASP A 258 29.48 10.75 -1.48
N ALA A 259 30.32 11.67 -1.98
CA ALA A 259 30.17 13.09 -1.69
C ALA A 259 28.75 13.54 -2.05
N VAL A 260 28.16 14.38 -1.20
CA VAL A 260 26.85 15.02 -1.47
C VAL A 260 26.96 15.69 -2.84
N PHE A 261 26.16 15.21 -3.78
CA PHE A 261 26.12 15.73 -5.12
C PHE A 261 25.46 17.11 -5.09
N GLN A 262 26.24 18.15 -5.38
CA GLN A 262 25.69 19.47 -5.63
C GLN A 262 25.17 19.52 -7.08
N PRO A 263 23.86 19.66 -7.29
CA PRO A 263 23.29 19.69 -8.63
C PRO A 263 23.59 21.03 -9.29
N ASP A 264 24.62 21.08 -10.13
CA ASP A 264 24.70 22.09 -11.19
C ASP A 264 24.14 21.51 -12.51
N ASN A 265 23.80 22.42 -13.44
CA ASN A 265 23.15 22.04 -14.69
C ASN A 265 24.02 21.14 -15.57
N ASP A 266 25.35 21.36 -15.59
CA ASP A 266 26.28 20.60 -16.43
C ASP A 266 26.46 19.17 -15.93
N ASN A 267 26.60 18.99 -14.61
CA ASN A 267 26.69 17.69 -13.98
C ASN A 267 25.38 16.91 -14.10
N LEU A 268 24.23 17.56 -13.90
CA LEU A 268 22.93 16.91 -14.12
C LEU A 268 22.74 16.50 -15.58
N PHE A 269 23.16 17.34 -16.53
CA PHE A 269 23.08 17.02 -17.95
C PHE A 269 24.00 15.85 -18.33
N ALA A 270 25.20 15.77 -17.77
CA ALA A 270 26.10 14.63 -17.94
C ALA A 270 25.46 13.33 -17.43
N LEU A 271 24.86 13.33 -16.24
CA LEU A 271 24.11 12.19 -15.71
C LEU A 271 22.95 11.80 -16.62
N TYR A 272 22.20 12.79 -17.12
CA TYR A 272 21.05 12.55 -18.01
C TYR A 272 21.50 11.89 -19.30
N ARG A 273 22.61 12.36 -19.89
CA ARG A 273 23.22 11.73 -21.08
C ARG A 273 23.59 10.28 -20.81
N CYS A 274 24.21 9.98 -19.67
CA CYS A 274 24.57 8.63 -19.27
C CYS A 274 23.33 7.72 -19.13
N VAL A 275 22.30 8.15 -18.40
CA VAL A 275 21.06 7.38 -18.22
C VAL A 275 20.34 7.20 -19.55
N ARG A 276 20.18 8.27 -20.33
CA ARG A 276 19.56 8.23 -21.66
C ARG A 276 20.26 7.22 -22.57
N HIS A 277 21.58 7.24 -22.59
CA HIS A 277 22.39 6.35 -23.42
C HIS A 277 22.29 4.90 -22.98
N TYR A 278 22.31 4.66 -21.66
CA TYR A 278 22.07 3.34 -21.08
C TYR A 278 20.70 2.79 -21.50
N LEU A 279 19.62 3.54 -21.24
CA LEU A 279 18.25 3.14 -21.57
C LEU A 279 18.08 2.89 -23.07
N TYR A 280 18.64 3.79 -23.90
CA TYR A 280 18.57 3.64 -25.35
C TYR A 280 19.31 2.39 -25.82
N ARG A 281 20.58 2.21 -25.44
CA ARG A 281 21.38 1.06 -25.87
C ARG A 281 20.78 -0.26 -25.38
N ARG A 282 20.26 -0.28 -24.15
CA ARG A 282 19.80 -1.50 -23.50
C ARG A 282 18.41 -1.94 -23.97
N TYR A 283 17.47 -1.00 -24.13
CA TYR A 283 16.06 -1.32 -24.37
C TYR A 283 15.52 -0.76 -25.70
N VAL A 284 15.89 0.46 -26.07
CA VAL A 284 15.28 1.13 -27.25
C VAL A 284 15.95 0.74 -28.56
N ARG A 285 17.24 0.39 -28.55
CA ARG A 285 18.03 0.11 -29.76
C ARG A 285 17.44 -1.02 -30.61
N ALA A 286 16.93 -2.08 -29.97
CA ALA A 286 16.23 -3.17 -30.66
C ALA A 286 14.94 -2.71 -31.35
N HIS A 287 14.40 -1.55 -30.94
CA HIS A 287 13.18 -0.93 -31.46
C HIS A 287 13.47 0.38 -32.20
N ALA A 288 14.70 0.58 -32.71
CA ALA A 288 15.12 1.86 -33.32
C ALA A 288 14.20 2.34 -34.46
N ALA A 289 13.64 1.42 -35.26
CA ALA A 289 12.66 1.77 -36.29
C ALA A 289 11.38 2.36 -35.71
N CYS A 290 10.85 1.75 -34.64
CA CYS A 290 9.67 2.24 -33.91
C CYS A 290 9.94 3.61 -33.30
N TYR A 291 11.09 3.75 -32.65
CA TYR A 291 11.51 5.00 -32.05
C TYR A 291 11.64 6.13 -33.09
N ARG A 292 12.33 5.89 -34.23
CA ARG A 292 12.44 6.88 -35.32
C ARG A 292 11.07 7.33 -35.83
N TYR A 293 10.17 6.38 -36.04
CA TYR A 293 8.80 6.67 -36.43
C TYR A 293 8.10 7.57 -35.41
N LEU A 294 8.09 7.18 -34.13
CA LEU A 294 7.42 7.97 -33.08
C LEU A 294 8.04 9.37 -32.90
N THR A 295 9.36 9.52 -33.08
CA THR A 295 10.02 10.83 -33.04
C THR A 295 9.60 11.75 -34.19
N ALA A 296 9.35 11.17 -35.37
CA ALA A 296 8.97 11.92 -36.57
C ALA A 296 7.49 12.34 -36.56
N LEU A 297 6.67 11.79 -35.66
CA LEU A 297 5.28 12.20 -35.51
C LEU A 297 5.20 13.66 -35.04
N THR A 298 4.28 14.40 -35.66
CA THR A 298 3.84 15.73 -35.20
C THR A 298 3.20 15.62 -33.81
N THR A 299 3.01 16.76 -33.13
CA THR A 299 2.26 16.80 -31.86
C THR A 299 0.91 16.09 -32.00
N ARG A 300 0.15 16.37 -33.08
CA ARG A 300 -1.12 15.66 -33.35
C ARG A 300 -0.94 14.14 -33.48
N GLY A 301 0.08 13.69 -34.20
CA GLY A 301 0.36 12.25 -34.37
C GLY A 301 0.70 11.53 -33.06
N ARG A 302 1.40 12.21 -32.14
CA ARG A 302 1.72 11.68 -30.80
C ARG A 302 0.50 11.54 -29.89
N HIS A 303 -0.56 12.29 -30.19
CA HIS A 303 -1.83 12.18 -29.49
C HIS A 303 -2.80 11.19 -30.15
N ALA A 304 -2.39 10.51 -31.23
CA ALA A 304 -3.19 9.57 -32.01
C ALA A 304 -2.52 8.19 -32.12
N LEU A 305 -1.78 7.78 -31.08
CA LEU A 305 -1.10 6.48 -31.09
C LEU A 305 -2.12 5.35 -30.92
N ASP A 306 -1.96 4.28 -31.67
CA ASP A 306 -2.71 3.05 -31.43
C ASP A 306 -2.04 2.26 -30.29
N SER A 307 -2.78 1.99 -29.22
CA SER A 307 -2.24 1.24 -28.07
C SER A 307 -1.93 -0.23 -28.36
N GLN A 308 -2.53 -0.83 -29.39
CA GLN A 308 -2.24 -2.20 -29.79
C GLN A 308 -0.97 -2.27 -30.66
N ALA A 309 -0.75 -1.25 -31.50
CA ALA A 309 0.36 -1.26 -32.45
C ALA A 309 1.59 -0.47 -31.98
N ALA A 310 1.43 0.55 -31.12
CA ALA A 310 2.53 1.41 -30.68
C ALA A 310 3.53 0.65 -29.80
N CYS A 311 4.81 0.95 -30.01
CA CYS A 311 5.91 0.30 -29.29
C CYS A 311 6.00 0.95 -27.92
N THR A 312 5.60 0.22 -26.89
CA THR A 312 5.48 0.71 -25.52
C THR A 312 6.83 1.17 -24.96
N VAL A 313 7.93 0.46 -25.21
CA VAL A 313 9.28 0.90 -24.79
C VAL A 313 9.71 2.19 -25.47
N SER A 314 9.43 2.36 -26.76
CA SER A 314 9.80 3.57 -27.51
C SER A 314 8.95 4.77 -27.08
N ALA A 315 7.65 4.54 -26.85
CA ALA A 315 6.73 5.53 -26.32
C ALA A 315 7.12 5.94 -24.89
N ALA A 316 7.42 4.99 -24.02
CA ALA A 316 7.89 5.24 -22.66
C ALA A 316 9.18 6.05 -22.66
N PHE A 317 10.12 5.74 -23.56
CA PHE A 317 11.37 6.49 -23.68
C PHE A 317 11.14 7.94 -24.13
N LEU A 318 10.21 8.17 -25.06
CA LEU A 318 9.83 9.53 -25.47
C LEU A 318 9.15 10.30 -24.34
N ALA A 319 8.18 9.68 -23.68
CA ALA A 319 7.51 10.26 -22.52
C ALA A 319 8.51 10.58 -21.39
N TRP A 320 9.41 9.66 -21.06
CA TRP A 320 10.48 9.88 -20.08
C TRP A 320 11.39 11.06 -20.46
N ARG A 321 11.80 11.13 -21.73
CA ARG A 321 12.62 12.24 -22.23
C ARG A 321 11.89 13.58 -22.13
N LEU A 322 10.59 13.61 -22.43
CA LEU A 322 9.77 14.83 -22.33
C LEU A 322 9.54 15.23 -20.86
N ALA A 323 9.26 14.25 -20.00
CA ALA A 323 9.08 14.46 -18.56
C ALA A 323 10.31 15.09 -17.89
N LEU A 324 11.51 14.71 -18.31
CA LEU A 324 12.76 15.29 -17.82
C LEU A 324 13.18 16.60 -18.54
N ARG A 325 12.53 16.97 -19.65
CA ARG A 325 12.90 18.12 -20.51
C ARG A 325 11.94 19.31 -20.47
N TYR A 326 10.83 19.18 -19.77
CA TYR A 326 9.99 20.31 -19.38
C TYR A 326 10.81 21.06 -18.32
N ASP A 327 11.84 21.88 -18.63
CA ASP A 327 11.74 23.16 -19.32
C ASP A 327 13.15 23.74 -19.67
N TYR A 328 13.78 23.30 -20.77
CA TYR A 328 15.16 23.77 -21.13
C TYR A 328 15.18 24.99 -22.06
N GLY A 329 14.02 25.54 -22.43
CA GLY A 329 13.92 26.73 -23.28
C GLY A 329 14.18 28.03 -22.55
N GLU A 330 13.95 28.06 -21.23
CA GLU A 330 13.96 29.29 -20.41
C GLU A 330 15.03 29.27 -19.29
N GLY A 331 15.99 28.33 -19.34
CA GLY A 331 17.06 28.24 -18.34
C GLY A 331 16.66 27.53 -17.04
N ALA A 332 15.52 26.84 -17.00
CA ALA A 332 15.11 26.05 -15.83
C ALA A 332 15.80 24.67 -15.77
N ALA A 333 16.08 24.22 -14.54
CA ALA A 333 16.82 23.00 -14.24
C ALA A 333 16.11 21.72 -14.70
N ILE A 334 16.87 20.63 -14.92
CA ILE A 334 16.30 19.29 -15.15
C ILE A 334 15.34 18.97 -14.02
N ASN A 335 14.08 18.65 -14.36
CA ASN A 335 13.05 18.38 -13.37
C ASN A 335 13.45 17.17 -12.51
N LEU A 336 13.95 17.46 -11.30
CA LEU A 336 14.31 16.49 -10.28
C LEU A 336 13.09 15.98 -9.51
N ALA A 337 11.84 16.27 -9.96
CA ALA A 337 10.63 15.86 -9.28
C ALA A 337 10.67 14.36 -8.94
N ALA A 338 11.00 14.10 -7.68
CA ALA A 338 10.84 12.81 -7.08
C ALA A 338 9.31 12.60 -6.95
N PRO A 339 8.79 11.41 -7.28
CA PRO A 339 7.37 11.10 -7.08
C PRO A 339 6.87 11.30 -5.64
N SER A 340 7.76 11.49 -4.65
CA SER A 340 7.44 12.06 -3.32
C SER A 340 8.35 13.24 -3.01
N HIS A 341 7.74 14.36 -2.63
CA HIS A 341 8.39 15.59 -2.17
C HIS A 341 9.19 15.48 -0.85
N THR A 342 9.35 14.30 -0.24
CA THR A 342 9.87 14.23 1.14
C THR A 342 11.38 14.05 1.26
N ILE A 343 12.07 13.43 0.29
CA ILE A 343 13.52 13.25 0.34
C ILE A 343 14.10 13.35 -1.08
N LEU A 344 14.93 14.36 -1.32
CA LEU A 344 15.65 14.53 -2.58
C LEU A 344 16.84 13.56 -2.65
N PRO A 345 17.09 12.94 -3.81
CA PRO A 345 18.30 12.13 -4.00
C PRO A 345 19.55 13.02 -3.85
N THR A 346 20.48 12.62 -2.99
CA THR A 346 21.67 13.42 -2.64
C THR A 346 22.92 12.95 -3.34
N THR A 347 22.90 11.83 -4.07
CA THR A 347 24.08 11.32 -4.79
C THR A 347 23.80 11.09 -6.28
N ARG A 348 24.84 11.12 -7.10
CA ARG A 348 24.77 10.81 -8.55
C ARG A 348 24.08 9.47 -8.82
N ARG A 349 24.41 8.46 -8.01
CA ARG A 349 23.87 7.10 -8.15
C ARG A 349 22.38 7.06 -7.84
N GLN A 350 21.93 7.78 -6.81
CA GLN A 350 20.51 7.89 -6.46
C GLN A 350 19.72 8.62 -7.56
N ILE A 351 20.25 9.72 -8.12
CA ILE A 351 19.62 10.44 -9.23
C ILE A 351 19.48 9.54 -10.46
N MET A 352 20.56 8.84 -10.85
CA MET A 352 20.51 7.90 -11.97
C MET A 352 19.53 6.75 -11.72
N ALA A 353 19.51 6.19 -10.50
CA ALA A 353 18.58 5.14 -10.12
C ALA A 353 17.14 5.65 -10.20
N LEU A 354 16.85 6.85 -9.68
CA LEU A 354 15.54 7.49 -9.77
C LEU A 354 15.08 7.65 -11.22
N TRP A 355 15.93 8.19 -12.11
CA TRP A 355 15.56 8.40 -13.51
C TRP A 355 15.36 7.09 -14.29
N ILE A 356 16.19 6.07 -14.05
CA ILE A 356 15.99 4.74 -14.64
C ILE A 356 14.66 4.14 -14.15
N THR A 357 14.39 4.30 -12.86
CA THR A 357 13.16 3.82 -12.22
C THR A 357 11.94 4.53 -12.78
N LEU A 358 12.00 5.86 -12.97
CA LEU A 358 10.95 6.65 -13.62
C LEU A 358 10.63 6.13 -15.03
N PHE A 359 11.67 5.81 -15.83
CA PHE A 359 11.47 5.21 -17.15
C PHE A 359 10.71 3.88 -17.05
N TYR A 360 11.09 2.99 -16.13
CA TYR A 360 10.40 1.72 -15.93
C TYR A 360 8.97 1.88 -15.41
N SER A 361 8.66 2.92 -14.62
CA SER A 361 7.27 3.20 -14.20
C SER A 361 6.41 3.64 -15.37
N ILE A 362 6.93 4.52 -16.21
CA ILE A 362 6.21 4.96 -17.42
C ILE A 362 5.96 3.75 -18.33
N TRP A 363 6.98 2.91 -18.53
CA TRP A 363 6.87 1.72 -19.38
C TRP A 363 5.86 0.71 -18.83
N SER A 364 5.99 0.33 -17.56
CA SER A 364 5.05 -0.59 -16.90
C SER A 364 3.62 -0.10 -16.89
N GLY A 365 3.41 1.18 -16.60
CA GLY A 365 2.05 1.72 -16.59
C GLY A 365 1.43 1.81 -18.00
N ILE A 366 2.22 2.01 -19.06
CA ILE A 366 1.73 1.85 -20.44
C ILE A 366 1.34 0.38 -20.69
N GLU A 367 2.17 -0.59 -20.32
CA GLU A 367 1.87 -2.01 -20.51
C GLU A 367 0.64 -2.46 -19.72
N ARG A 368 0.52 -2.07 -18.44
CA ARG A 368 -0.64 -2.37 -17.60
C ARG A 368 -1.91 -1.76 -18.20
N THR A 369 -1.87 -0.50 -18.61
CA THR A 369 -3.03 0.16 -19.22
C THR A 369 -3.39 -0.46 -20.57
N ASN A 370 -2.46 -1.13 -21.24
CA ASN A 370 -2.78 -1.91 -22.42
C ASN A 370 -3.35 -3.30 -22.07
N ALA A 371 -2.88 -3.93 -20.99
CA ALA A 371 -3.30 -5.27 -20.55
C ALA A 371 -4.66 -5.27 -19.83
N SER A 372 -4.99 -4.21 -19.08
CA SER A 372 -6.15 -4.17 -18.20
C SER A 372 -7.47 -3.80 -18.89
N ARG A 373 -7.50 -3.56 -20.21
CA ARG A 373 -8.72 -2.99 -20.80
C ARG A 373 -9.79 -4.02 -21.13
N SER A 374 -10.95 -3.75 -20.51
CA SER A 374 -12.29 -4.06 -20.98
C SER A 374 -12.65 -3.22 -22.20
N ALA A 375 -13.65 -3.67 -22.97
CA ALA A 375 -14.14 -3.04 -24.20
C ALA A 375 -14.69 -1.59 -24.04
N GLU A 376 -14.74 -1.03 -22.83
CA GLU A 376 -15.47 0.22 -22.52
C GLU A 376 -14.65 1.51 -22.56
N ARG A 377 -13.31 1.45 -22.60
CA ARG A 377 -12.46 2.67 -22.61
C ARG A 377 -11.68 2.81 -23.90
N ASP A 378 -12.16 3.68 -24.77
CA ASP A 378 -11.59 3.97 -26.09
C ASP A 378 -10.16 4.56 -26.09
N ARG A 379 -9.73 5.21 -25.00
CA ARG A 379 -8.44 5.95 -24.95
C ARG A 379 -7.81 6.08 -23.56
N PHE A 380 -6.49 6.30 -23.54
CA PHE A 380 -5.74 6.78 -22.36
C PHE A 380 -4.61 7.73 -22.76
N SER A 381 -4.15 8.60 -21.85
CA SER A 381 -3.12 9.60 -22.16
C SER A 381 -2.00 9.58 -21.14
N VAL A 382 -0.73 9.62 -21.56
CA VAL A 382 0.43 9.90 -20.70
C VAL A 382 0.50 11.41 -20.48
N ALA A 383 0.40 11.91 -19.24
CA ALA A 383 0.41 13.34 -18.93
C ALA A 383 1.18 13.68 -17.66
N LEU A 384 1.76 14.88 -17.61
CA LEU A 384 2.32 15.57 -16.45
C LEU A 384 1.21 16.41 -15.81
N SER A 385 0.60 16.00 -14.70
CA SER A 385 -0.50 16.75 -14.10
C SER A 385 -0.24 17.08 -12.63
N SER A 386 -0.52 18.32 -12.25
CA SER A 386 -0.71 18.76 -10.86
C SER A 386 -2.18 18.72 -10.40
N ASN A 387 -3.19 18.77 -11.29
CA ASN A 387 -4.59 19.06 -10.92
C ASN A 387 -5.70 18.15 -11.51
N VAL A 388 -5.40 17.27 -12.47
CA VAL A 388 -6.26 16.13 -12.91
C VAL A 388 -5.59 14.84 -12.40
N PRO A 389 -6.27 13.73 -12.03
CA PRO A 389 -5.55 12.50 -11.76
C PRO A 389 -4.84 12.14 -13.06
N PRO A 390 -3.50 12.28 -13.13
CA PRO A 390 -2.80 11.94 -14.35
C PRO A 390 -3.05 10.44 -14.57
N LEU A 391 -2.81 9.95 -15.78
CA LEU A 391 -2.38 8.56 -15.82
C LEU A 391 -1.27 8.45 -14.80
N THR A 392 -1.50 7.69 -13.76
CA THR A 392 -0.62 7.64 -12.59
C THR A 392 0.56 6.74 -12.96
N LEU A 393 1.24 7.11 -14.04
CA LEU A 393 2.47 6.53 -14.54
C LEU A 393 3.55 6.98 -13.59
N GLY A 394 3.94 6.06 -12.71
CA GLY A 394 4.73 6.39 -11.52
C GLY A 394 4.20 5.75 -10.25
N ASN A 395 2.89 5.41 -10.17
CA ASN A 395 2.33 4.69 -9.02
C ASN A 395 2.88 3.25 -8.88
N GLU A 396 3.36 2.69 -9.98
CA GLU A 396 4.06 1.39 -9.97
C GLU A 396 5.49 1.48 -9.47
N VAL A 397 6.01 2.70 -9.38
CA VAL A 397 7.34 2.93 -8.86
C VAL A 397 7.24 3.41 -7.44
N VAL A 398 7.72 2.53 -6.59
CA VAL A 398 7.86 2.79 -5.19
C VAL A 398 9.32 3.13 -4.96
N CYS A 399 9.60 4.41 -4.78
CA CYS A 399 10.86 4.87 -4.20
C CYS A 399 10.69 4.97 -2.69
N ILE A 400 11.51 4.22 -1.96
CA ILE A 400 11.61 4.27 -0.50
C ILE A 400 13.02 4.73 -0.18
N CYS A 401 13.11 5.94 0.37
CA CYS A 401 14.28 6.37 1.10
C CYS A 401 14.13 5.83 2.54
N GLY A 402 15.21 5.32 3.13
CA GLY A 402 15.14 4.56 4.38
C GLY A 402 14.38 5.28 5.51
N HIS A 403 13.72 4.47 6.35
CA HIS A 403 12.67 4.88 7.29
C HIS A 403 13.18 5.47 8.63
N SER A 404 14.46 5.32 8.94
CA SER A 404 15.14 5.87 10.12
C SER A 404 16.21 6.89 9.74
N GLN A 405 16.53 7.83 10.64
CA GLN A 405 17.62 8.80 10.44
C GLN A 405 18.96 8.13 10.10
N ALA A 406 19.24 6.93 10.62
CA ALA A 406 20.42 6.14 10.27
C ALA A 406 20.32 5.48 8.87
N SER A 407 19.11 5.24 8.37
CA SER A 407 18.83 4.63 7.06
C SER A 407 18.48 5.61 5.95
N LEU A 408 18.45 6.93 6.22
CA LEU A 408 18.38 7.98 5.17
C LEU A 408 19.49 7.81 4.10
N LEU A 409 20.52 7.04 4.45
CA LEU A 409 21.60 6.55 3.61
C LEU A 409 21.22 5.38 2.67
N GLN A 410 19.98 4.92 2.60
CA GLN A 410 19.59 3.85 1.66
C GLN A 410 18.45 4.30 0.75
N PHE A 411 18.72 4.25 -0.56
CA PHE A 411 17.75 4.53 -1.61
C PHE A 411 17.29 3.20 -2.21
N THR A 412 16.05 2.79 -1.95
CA THR A 412 15.46 1.59 -2.54
C THR A 412 14.46 2.00 -3.61
N ALA A 413 14.73 1.60 -4.84
CA ALA A 413 13.81 1.74 -5.95
C ALA A 413 13.16 0.39 -6.26
N ILE A 414 11.85 0.40 -6.43
CA ILE A 414 11.08 -0.76 -6.82
C ILE A 414 10.37 -0.42 -8.12
N HIS A 415 10.54 -1.28 -9.11
CA HIS A 415 9.94 -1.13 -10.44
C HIS A 415 9.64 -2.50 -11.05
N ALA A 416 8.79 -2.54 -12.07
CA ALA A 416 8.58 -3.78 -12.84
C ALA A 416 9.90 -4.30 -13.43
N ASP A 417 9.99 -5.63 -13.58
CA ASP A 417 11.15 -6.29 -14.14
C ASP A 417 11.36 -5.84 -15.61
N PRO A 418 12.48 -5.19 -15.94
CA PRO A 418 12.73 -4.71 -17.29
C PRO A 418 12.86 -5.83 -18.32
N ARG A 419 13.17 -7.07 -17.93
CA ARG A 419 13.18 -8.24 -18.83
C ARG A 419 11.77 -8.63 -19.22
N TRP A 420 10.84 -8.63 -18.26
CA TRP A 420 9.42 -8.84 -18.53
C TRP A 420 8.87 -7.71 -19.41
N LEU A 421 9.17 -6.45 -19.09
CA LEU A 421 8.76 -5.32 -19.93
C LEU A 421 9.31 -5.43 -21.36
N ALA A 422 10.58 -5.80 -21.51
CA ALA A 422 11.21 -6.00 -22.81
C ALA A 422 10.54 -7.11 -23.62
N SER A 423 10.15 -8.23 -22.99
CA SER A 423 9.46 -9.31 -23.69
C SER A 423 8.07 -8.87 -24.17
N GLN A 424 7.31 -8.15 -23.34
CA GLN A 424 6.01 -7.57 -23.72
C GLN A 424 6.14 -6.62 -24.93
N SER A 425 7.15 -5.75 -24.92
CA SER A 425 7.40 -4.83 -26.04
C SER A 425 7.84 -5.53 -27.32
N ALA A 426 8.69 -6.57 -27.20
CA ALA A 426 9.14 -7.36 -28.33
C ALA A 426 7.97 -8.08 -29.01
N GLU A 427 7.11 -8.72 -28.22
CA GLU A 427 5.93 -9.42 -28.71
C GLU A 427 4.99 -8.47 -29.49
N ARG A 428 4.71 -7.29 -28.94
CA ARG A 428 3.90 -6.27 -29.64
C ARG A 428 4.55 -5.79 -30.94
N CYS A 429 5.86 -5.60 -30.95
CA CYS A 429 6.58 -5.16 -32.14
C CYS A 429 6.58 -6.21 -33.25
N GLN A 430 6.59 -7.49 -32.91
CA GLN A 430 6.53 -8.58 -33.89
C GLN A 430 5.15 -8.70 -34.56
N LYS A 431 4.06 -8.38 -33.84
CA LYS A 431 2.68 -8.43 -34.36
C LYS A 431 2.34 -7.30 -35.36
N ARG A 432 3.32 -6.54 -35.85
CA ARG A 432 3.10 -5.35 -36.70
C ARG A 432 3.05 -5.66 -38.19
N PRO A 433 2.05 -5.16 -38.93
CA PRO A 433 2.04 -5.22 -40.40
C PRO A 433 2.89 -4.11 -41.06
N SER A 434 3.00 -2.91 -40.47
CA SER A 434 3.86 -1.82 -40.96
C SER A 434 4.04 -0.68 -39.93
N ALA A 435 5.04 0.19 -40.10
CA ALA A 435 5.27 1.33 -39.20
C ALA A 435 4.10 2.34 -39.19
N ALA A 436 3.37 2.47 -40.29
CA ALA A 436 2.21 3.36 -40.44
C ALA A 436 1.00 2.94 -39.59
N ALA A 437 0.88 1.65 -39.25
CA ALA A 437 -0.19 1.11 -38.42
C ALA A 437 -0.10 1.54 -36.93
N GLN A 438 1.00 2.19 -36.52
CA GLN A 438 1.18 2.66 -35.14
C GLN A 438 0.40 3.93 -34.82
N SER A 439 0.09 4.74 -35.83
CA SER A 439 -0.80 5.88 -35.68
C SER A 439 -2.14 5.49 -36.24
N ASN A 440 -3.21 5.76 -35.50
CA ASN A 440 -4.53 5.69 -36.06
C ASN A 440 -4.73 6.92 -36.97
N VAL A 441 -4.26 6.85 -38.21
CA VAL A 441 -4.38 7.97 -39.19
C VAL A 441 -5.85 8.28 -39.48
N GLN A 442 -6.72 7.29 -39.28
CA GLN A 442 -8.17 7.42 -39.36
C GLN A 442 -8.82 8.00 -38.10
N ALA A 443 -8.07 8.19 -37.00
CA ALA A 443 -8.52 8.97 -35.86
C ALA A 443 -8.61 10.45 -36.27
N ARG A 444 -9.63 10.74 -37.07
CA ARG A 444 -10.12 12.08 -37.30
C ARG A 444 -10.94 12.42 -36.08
N GLU A 445 -10.38 13.23 -35.21
CA GLU A 445 -11.19 14.22 -34.53
C GLU A 445 -11.75 15.17 -35.62
N THR A 446 -12.81 14.74 -36.33
CA THR A 446 -13.75 15.67 -36.96
C THR A 446 -14.63 16.19 -35.83
N VAL A 447 -14.07 17.09 -35.03
CA VAL A 447 -14.86 17.81 -34.05
C VAL A 447 -15.32 19.07 -34.75
N GLN A 448 -16.52 19.04 -35.32
CA GLN A 448 -17.08 20.21 -36.00
C GLN A 448 -17.33 21.40 -35.04
N PHE A 449 -17.20 21.25 -33.72
CA PHE A 449 -17.47 22.34 -32.77
C PHE A 449 -16.57 22.48 -31.53
N TRP A 450 -15.44 21.78 -31.43
CA TRP A 450 -14.46 22.02 -30.36
C TRP A 450 -13.05 21.98 -30.93
N ALA A 451 -12.37 23.12 -30.87
CA ALA A 451 -10.93 23.18 -31.09
C ALA A 451 -10.25 22.29 -30.04
N TYR A 452 -9.79 21.10 -30.45
CA TYR A 452 -8.90 20.32 -29.60
C TYR A 452 -7.60 21.11 -29.43
N GLN A 453 -7.46 21.77 -28.28
CA GLN A 453 -6.21 22.39 -27.88
C GLN A 453 -5.44 21.33 -27.08
N PRO A 454 -4.28 20.84 -27.59
CA PRO A 454 -3.44 19.92 -26.84
C PRO A 454 -3.11 20.54 -25.49
N HIS A 455 -3.51 19.90 -24.39
CA HIS A 455 -3.14 20.39 -23.07
C HIS A 455 -1.62 20.30 -22.94
N PRO A 456 -0.90 21.38 -22.56
CA PRO A 456 0.57 21.37 -22.45
C PRO A 456 1.15 20.24 -21.60
N ALA A 457 0.36 19.76 -20.64
CA ALA A 457 0.63 18.65 -19.73
C ALA A 457 0.64 17.26 -20.41
N THR A 458 -0.06 17.04 -21.53
CA THR A 458 -0.22 15.70 -22.11
C THR A 458 0.94 15.37 -23.04
N LEU A 459 1.72 14.33 -22.69
CA LEU A 459 2.91 13.89 -23.43
C LEU A 459 2.59 12.98 -24.62
N LEU A 460 1.72 11.98 -24.41
CA LEU A 460 1.29 11.01 -25.44
C LEU A 460 -0.18 10.66 -25.21
N ARG A 461 -0.92 10.31 -26.27
CA ARG A 461 -2.27 9.77 -26.13
C ARG A 461 -2.48 8.55 -27.03
N PHE A 462 -3.03 7.52 -26.43
CA PHE A 462 -3.28 6.22 -27.02
C PHE A 462 -4.78 5.96 -27.19
N TRP A 463 -5.13 5.28 -28.28
CA TRP A 463 -6.48 4.93 -28.68
C TRP A 463 -6.60 3.44 -28.98
N TYR A 464 -7.84 2.91 -28.95
CA TYR A 464 -8.16 1.53 -29.32
C TYR A 464 -9.09 1.39 -30.51
N ASN A 465 -8.76 0.60 -31.53
CA ASN A 465 -9.59 0.44 -32.73
C ASN A 465 -9.71 1.73 -33.57
N PRO A 466 -10.20 1.64 -34.83
CA PRO A 466 -10.55 2.80 -35.64
C PRO A 466 -11.63 3.64 -34.93
N HIS A 467 -11.35 4.91 -34.65
CA HIS A 467 -12.30 5.81 -33.99
C HIS A 467 -12.91 6.76 -35.01
N LEU A 468 -14.19 6.57 -35.28
CA LEU A 468 -15.07 7.58 -35.87
C LEU A 468 -16.01 8.06 -34.75
N LYS A 469 -15.52 8.97 -33.90
CA LYS A 469 -16.43 9.63 -32.96
C LYS A 469 -17.15 10.76 -33.70
N VAL A 470 -18.27 10.42 -34.34
CA VAL A 470 -19.30 11.40 -34.67
C VAL A 470 -19.87 11.85 -33.34
N GLY A 471 -19.50 13.04 -32.87
CA GLY A 471 -20.04 13.56 -31.62
C GLY A 471 -21.56 13.69 -31.76
N LEU A 472 -22.33 12.94 -30.97
CA LEU A 472 -23.67 13.39 -30.62
C LEU A 472 -23.52 14.70 -29.85
N SER A 473 -24.30 15.70 -30.25
CA SER A 473 -24.40 16.98 -29.57
C SER A 473 -24.65 16.77 -28.08
N SER A 474 -23.67 17.15 -27.24
CA SER A 474 -23.92 17.33 -25.82
C SER A 474 -24.85 18.53 -25.65
N PRO A 475 -25.98 18.44 -24.92
CA PRO A 475 -26.96 19.51 -24.81
C PRO A 475 -26.54 20.66 -23.90
N ILE A 476 -25.25 20.83 -23.60
CA ILE A 476 -24.76 21.87 -22.71
C ILE A 476 -23.52 22.49 -23.33
N VAL A 477 -23.71 23.57 -24.08
CA VAL A 477 -23.11 24.92 -23.89
C VAL A 477 -23.83 25.86 -24.86
N ALA A 478 -24.70 26.70 -24.30
CA ALA A 478 -25.12 27.94 -24.93
C ALA A 478 -24.02 28.99 -24.69
N ALA A 479 -23.74 29.76 -25.76
CA ALA A 479 -23.13 31.08 -25.86
C ALA A 479 -22.27 31.65 -24.71
N GLY A 480 -21.08 32.15 -25.08
CA GLY A 480 -20.22 33.02 -24.28
C GLY A 480 -18.82 33.09 -24.86
#